data_AF-A0A6V7WWX9-F1
#
_entry.id   AF-A0A6V7WWX9-F1
#
_cell.length_a   1.000
_cell.length_b   1.000
_cell.length_c   1.000
_cell.angle_alpha   90.00
_cell.angle_beta   90.00
_cell.angle_gamma   90.00
#
_symmetry.space_group_name_H-M   'P 1'
#
loop_
_entity.id
_entity.type
_entity.pdbx_description
1 polymer ?
#
loop_
_entity_poly.entity_id
_entity_poly.type
_entity_poly.pdbx_seq_one_letter_code
_entity_poly.pdbx_strand_id
1 'polypeptide(L)'
;MFFLIQFLMFFSNEGNKVLFRFALAILRLVELRLLECNSFSGVHTCLSNLSSIVTDYKPLAKIAFNHLNPFPSRLIESRRQSYYFQHRCGKFNI
;
A
#
# COMPACT_ATOMS: atom_id res chain seq x y z
N MET A 1 -4.22 -15.42 14.13
CA MET A 1 -3.41 -15.11 15.34
C MET A 1 -1.91 -14.93 15.02
N PHE A 2 -1.24 -15.83 14.29
CA PHE A 2 0.19 -15.69 13.94
C PHE A 2 0.54 -14.50 13.02
N PHE A 3 -0.35 -14.10 12.12
CA PHE A 3 -0.07 -13.02 11.15
C PHE A 3 0.01 -11.62 11.79
N LEU A 4 -0.88 -11.34 12.75
CA LEU A 4 -0.89 -10.07 13.49
C LEU A 4 0.38 -9.88 14.31
N ILE A 5 0.91 -10.95 14.91
CA ILE A 5 2.15 -10.92 15.69
C ILE A 5 3.36 -10.67 14.77
N GLN A 6 3.45 -11.38 13.64
CA GLN A 6 4.52 -11.12 12.65
C GLN A 6 4.47 -9.69 12.11
N PHE A 7 3.28 -9.19 11.82
CA PHE A 7 3.11 -7.82 11.34
C PHE A 7 3.59 -6.79 12.37
N LEU A 8 3.21 -6.93 13.64
CA LEU A 8 3.63 -6.03 14.71
C LEU A 8 5.15 -6.08 14.95
N MET A 9 5.77 -7.27 14.90
CA MET A 9 7.22 -7.40 15.03
C MET A 9 7.97 -6.72 13.89
N PHE A 10 7.52 -6.90 12.64
CA PHE A 10 8.12 -6.22 11.49
C PHE A 10 7.88 -4.71 11.53
N PHE A 11 6.69 -4.27 11.91
CA PHE A 11 6.38 -2.86 12.09
C PHE A 11 7.27 -2.20 13.14
N SER A 12 7.57 -2.88 14.24
CA SER A 12 8.48 -2.35 15.26
C SER A 12 9.94 -2.23 14.76
N ASN A 13 10.36 -3.11 13.85
CA ASN A 13 11.74 -3.15 13.34
C ASN A 13 12.00 -2.23 12.13
N GLU A 14 11.06 -2.13 11.18
CA GLU A 14 11.19 -1.31 9.96
C GLU A 14 10.34 -0.01 9.99
N GLY A 15 9.47 0.14 10.99
CA GLY A 15 8.57 1.28 11.14
C GLY A 15 7.46 1.33 10.09
N ASN A 16 7.00 2.56 9.78
CA ASN A 16 5.89 2.84 8.89
C ASN A 16 6.08 2.36 7.43
N LYS A 17 7.29 1.97 7.05
CA LYS A 17 7.59 1.44 5.70
C LYS A 17 6.89 0.09 5.47
N VAL A 18 6.69 -0.70 6.52
CA VAL A 18 5.99 -1.98 6.46
C VAL A 18 4.52 -1.77 6.07
N LEU A 19 3.83 -0.79 6.68
CA LEU A 19 2.45 -0.45 6.32
C LEU A 19 2.30 -0.17 4.82
N PHE A 20 3.26 0.58 4.25
CA PHE A 20 3.21 0.92 2.84
C PHE A 20 3.41 -0.29 1.92
N ARG A 21 4.32 -1.21 2.29
CA ARG A 21 4.52 -2.47 1.54
C ARG A 21 3.27 -3.34 1.57
N PHE A 22 2.63 -3.45 2.73
CA PHE A 22 1.39 -4.20 2.89
C PHE A 22 0.24 -3.55 2.12
N ALA A 23 0.07 -2.24 2.20
CA ALA A 23 -0.93 -1.52 1.41
C ALA A 23 -0.73 -1.74 -0.10
N LEU A 24 0.52 -1.71 -0.58
CA LEU A 24 0.83 -1.93 -1.99
C LEU A 24 0.61 -3.39 -2.42
N ALA A 25 1.00 -4.36 -1.58
CA ALA A 25 0.75 -5.78 -1.83
C ALA A 25 -0.76 -6.08 -1.88
N ILE A 26 -1.52 -5.44 -1.01
CA ILE A 26 -2.98 -5.48 -0.99
C ILE A 26 -3.55 -4.92 -2.30
N LEU A 27 -3.11 -3.72 -2.73
CA LEU A 27 -3.55 -3.12 -4.00
C LEU A 27 -3.19 -3.99 -5.21
N ARG A 28 -2.05 -4.68 -5.17
CA ARG A 28 -1.63 -5.62 -6.21
C ARG A 28 -2.56 -6.84 -6.31
N LEU A 29 -3.09 -7.33 -5.20
CA LEU A 29 -4.05 -8.45 -5.20
C LEU A 29 -5.40 -8.08 -5.81
N VAL A 30 -5.85 -6.83 -5.61
CA VAL A 30 -7.11 -6.33 -6.15
C VAL A 30 -6.94 -5.53 -7.44
N GLU A 31 -5.74 -5.50 -8.02
CA GLU A 31 -5.40 -4.65 -9.17
C GLU A 31 -6.34 -4.87 -10.34
N LEU A 32 -6.57 -6.12 -10.73
CA LEU A 32 -7.47 -6.45 -11.84
C LEU A 32 -8.91 -5.98 -11.57
N ARG A 33 -9.41 -6.18 -10.34
CA ARG A 33 -10.75 -5.72 -9.92
C ARG A 33 -10.86 -4.18 -9.97
N LEU A 34 -9.80 -3.49 -9.53
CA LEU A 34 -9.75 -2.03 -9.56
C LEU A 34 -9.69 -1.49 -10.99
N LEU A 35 -8.95 -2.15 -11.89
CA LEU A 35 -8.87 -1.78 -13.30
C LEU A 35 -10.19 -2.01 -14.05
N GLU A 36 -11.01 -2.96 -13.60
CA GLU A 36 -12.37 -3.21 -14.12
C GLU A 36 -13.41 -2.20 -13.59
N CYS A 37 -13.08 -1.41 -12.58
CA CYS A 37 -14.01 -0.43 -12.02
C CYS A 37 -14.09 0.82 -12.89
N ASN A 38 -15.22 0.99 -13.59
CA ASN A 38 -15.49 2.19 -14.41
C ASN A 38 -16.10 3.36 -13.62
N SER A 39 -16.27 3.23 -12.31
CA SER A 39 -16.89 4.26 -11.47
C SER A 39 -16.19 4.42 -10.13
N PHE A 40 -16.21 5.65 -9.61
CA PHE A 40 -15.68 5.98 -8.29
C PHE A 40 -16.35 5.16 -7.17
N SER A 41 -17.66 4.94 -7.28
CA SER A 41 -18.40 4.08 -6.36
C SER A 41 -17.94 2.62 -6.43
N GLY A 42 -17.64 2.10 -7.62
CA GLY A 42 -17.10 0.75 -7.81
C GLY A 42 -15.74 0.58 -7.15
N VAL A 43 -14.85 1.57 -7.33
CA VAL A 43 -13.55 1.61 -6.64
C VAL A 43 -13.73 1.64 -5.12
N HIS A 44 -14.60 2.51 -4.61
CA HIS A 44 -14.86 2.61 -3.18
C HIS A 44 -15.40 1.29 -2.60
N THR A 45 -16.40 0.67 -3.24
CA THR A 45 -16.95 -0.63 -2.81
C THR A 45 -15.90 -1.73 -2.86
N CYS A 46 -15.06 -1.77 -3.90
CA CYS A 46 -13.94 -2.71 -3.97
C CYS A 46 -13.00 -2.53 -2.78
N LEU A 47 -12.62 -1.27 -2.50
CA LEU A 47 -11.75 -0.88 -1.39
C LEU A 47 -12.35 -1.21 -0.01
N SER A 48 -13.64 -0.94 0.20
CA SER A 48 -14.32 -1.24 1.47
C SER A 48 -14.47 -2.74 1.74
N ASN A 49 -14.54 -3.57 0.70
CA ASN A 49 -14.71 -5.02 0.83
C ASN A 49 -13.39 -5.80 0.89
N LEU A 50 -12.26 -5.11 1.05
CA LEU A 50 -10.95 -5.74 0.99
C LEU A 50 -10.69 -6.79 2.06
N SER A 51 -11.23 -6.60 3.26
CA SER A 51 -11.13 -7.59 4.35
C SER A 51 -11.76 -8.93 3.96
N SER A 52 -12.76 -8.93 3.09
CA SER A 52 -13.39 -10.14 2.56
C SER A 52 -12.67 -10.72 1.35
N ILE A 53 -11.86 -9.92 0.64
CA ILE A 53 -11.08 -10.37 -0.52
C ILE A 53 -9.73 -10.94 -0.08
N VAL A 54 -9.09 -10.32 0.92
CA VAL A 54 -7.78 -10.70 1.44
C VAL A 54 -7.97 -11.68 2.61
N THR A 55 -8.49 -12.88 2.28
CA THR A 55 -8.73 -13.95 3.26
C THR A 55 -7.47 -14.78 3.52
N ASP A 56 -6.60 -14.94 2.51
CA ASP A 56 -5.32 -15.63 2.66
C ASP A 56 -4.16 -14.65 2.74
N TYR A 57 -3.51 -14.65 3.89
CA TYR A 57 -2.44 -13.74 4.28
C TYR A 57 -1.06 -14.24 3.84
N LYS A 58 -0.93 -15.52 3.48
CA LYS A 58 0.32 -16.11 2.96
C LYS A 58 0.77 -15.49 1.63
N PRO A 59 -0.08 -15.38 0.59
CA PRO A 59 0.32 -14.72 -0.66
C PRO A 59 0.62 -13.23 -0.45
N LEU A 60 -0.11 -12.58 0.46
CA LEU A 60 0.12 -11.17 0.82
C LEU A 60 1.52 -10.97 1.41
N ALA A 61 1.89 -11.77 2.40
CA ALA A 61 3.24 -11.74 2.97
C ALA A 61 4.31 -12.04 1.92
N LYS A 62 4.08 -13.01 1.02
CA LYS A 62 5.02 -13.33 -0.06
C LYS A 62 5.27 -12.12 -0.96
N ILE A 63 4.23 -11.40 -1.37
CA ILE A 63 4.37 -10.19 -2.20
C ILE A 63 5.06 -9.06 -1.42
N ALA A 64 4.63 -8.80 -0.18
CA ALA A 64 5.15 -7.73 0.66
C ALA A 64 6.63 -7.92 1.04
N PHE A 65 7.04 -9.15 1.34
CA PHE A 65 8.40 -9.45 1.82
C PHE A 65 9.38 -9.86 0.72
N ASN A 66 8.93 -10.51 -0.37
CA ASN A 66 9.84 -10.99 -1.42
C ASN A 66 9.85 -10.10 -2.66
N HIS A 67 8.72 -9.47 -3.00
CA HIS A 67 8.60 -8.72 -4.25
C HIS A 67 8.77 -7.21 -4.07
N LEU A 68 8.55 -6.71 -2.85
CA LEU A 68 8.61 -5.29 -2.49
C LEU A 68 9.78 -4.94 -1.58
N ASN A 69 10.75 -5.86 -1.42
CA ASN A 69 11.94 -5.72 -0.59
C ASN A 69 13.23 -5.85 -1.43
N PRO A 70 14.23 -4.96 -1.30
CA PRO A 70 14.21 -3.72 -0.54
C PRO A 70 13.26 -2.69 -1.14
N PHE A 71 12.42 -2.12 -0.28
CA PHE A 71 11.48 -1.10 -0.70
C PHE A 71 12.25 0.14 -1.18
N PRO A 72 11.91 0.70 -2.35
CA PRO A 72 12.75 1.68 -3.04
C PRO A 72 12.75 3.03 -2.32
N SER A 73 13.57 3.12 -1.26
CA SER A 73 13.65 4.25 -0.34
C SER A 73 14.01 5.56 -1.05
N ARG A 74 14.95 5.52 -2.00
CA ARG A 74 15.35 6.69 -2.79
C ARG A 74 14.22 7.25 -3.64
N LEU A 75 13.44 6.38 -4.28
CA LEU A 75 12.30 6.79 -5.10
C LEU A 75 11.23 7.47 -4.25
N ILE A 76 10.96 6.92 -3.07
CA ILE A 76 9.96 7.47 -2.16
C ILE A 76 10.42 8.78 -1.56
N GLU A 77 11.68 8.90 -1.17
CA GLU A 77 12.24 10.15 -0.67
C GLU A 77 12.15 11.24 -1.73
N SER A 78 12.49 10.92 -2.98
CA SER A 78 12.33 11.85 -4.11
C SER A 78 10.87 12.27 -4.31
N ARG A 79 9.91 11.34 -4.30
CA ARG A 79 8.48 11.69 -4.41
C ARG A 79 7.97 12.52 -3.23
N ARG A 80 8.44 12.25 -2.01
CA ARG A 80 8.10 13.05 -0.82
C ARG A 80 8.65 14.46 -0.96
N GLN A 81 9.89 14.63 -1.40
CA GLN A 81 10.47 15.95 -1.65
C GLN A 81 9.67 16.72 -2.71
N SER A 82 9.27 16.09 -3.80
CA SER A 82 8.40 16.71 -4.81
C SER A 82 7.05 17.13 -4.24
N TYR A 83 6.40 16.27 -3.44
CA TYR A 83 5.15 16.60 -2.75
C TYR A 83 5.33 17.80 -1.81
N TYR A 84 6.33 17.77 -0.93
CA TYR A 84 6.61 18.90 -0.03
C TYR A 84 6.93 20.19 -0.79
N PHE A 85 7.63 20.10 -1.91
CA PHE A 85 7.90 21.24 -2.77
C PHE A 85 6.61 21.81 -3.37
N GLN A 86 5.71 20.96 -3.89
CA GLN A 86 4.41 21.39 -4.41
C GLN A 86 3.53 22.04 -3.32
N HIS A 87 3.49 21.46 -2.12
CA HIS A 87 2.65 21.97 -1.02
C HIS A 87 3.26 23.17 -0.28
N ARG A 88 4.58 23.33 -0.24
CA ARG A 88 5.23 24.56 0.29
C ARG A 88 5.28 25.69 -0.74
N CYS A 89 5.23 25.40 -2.04
CA CYS A 89 5.29 26.41 -3.10
C CYS A 89 3.91 26.92 -3.58
N GLY A 90 2.83 26.61 -2.84
CA GLY A 90 1.54 27.30 -2.99
C GLY A 90 0.84 27.17 -4.35
N LYS A 91 1.19 26.19 -5.20
CA LYS A 91 0.50 25.98 -6.48
C LYS A 91 -0.65 24.99 -6.31
N PHE A 92 -1.71 25.44 -5.65
CA PHE A 92 -3.05 24.89 -5.85
C PHE A 92 -3.64 25.59 -7.08
N ASN A 93 -3.44 25.01 -8.27
CA ASN A 93 -4.26 25.34 -9.42
C ASN A 93 -5.39 24.30 -9.47
N ILE A 94 -6.51 24.64 -8.82
CA ILE A 94 -7.84 24.15 -9.19
C ILE A 94 -8.33 25.07 -10.30
#